data_AF-A0A932Y3E3-F1
#
_entry.id   AF-A0A932Y3E3-F1
#
_cell.length_a   1.000
_cell.length_b   1.000
_cell.length_c   1.000
_cell.angle_alpha   90.00
_cell.angle_beta   90.00
_cell.angle_gamma   90.00
#
_symmetry.space_group_name_H-M   'P 1'
#
loop_
_entity.id
_entity.type
_entity.pdbx_description
1 polymer ?
#
loop_
_entity_poly.entity_id
_entity_poly.type
_entity_poly.pdbx_seq_one_letter_code
_entity_poly.pdbx_strand_id
1 'polypeptide(L)'
;MKDAKKNSIVTLTPAAIARIEDVLKTETGVLGIRLKFAGKTATEYKTQLALVRKEDETAPCKEDTVVPAGSFHVYIDAESLPFLKGVTLNFVQEGHQSGFRVENPNKPNIQDPMVYKLQKFFDEAINPSIASHGGFIELLEIRGDTLYVHMGGGCQGCAQSQLTLRQGVEKMVFEAFPNIRQIIDTTDHAAGKNPYYQKH
;
A
#
# COMPACT_ATOMS: atom_id res chain seq x y z
N MET A 1 32.37 -0.95 -9.12
CA MET A 1 31.11 -1.61 -9.55
C MET A 1 29.88 -0.85 -9.02
N LYS A 2 29.71 0.46 -9.30
CA LYS A 2 28.67 1.30 -8.67
C LYS A 2 27.68 1.98 -9.65
N ASP A 3 27.69 1.64 -10.93
CA ASP A 3 27.11 2.53 -11.96
C ASP A 3 26.05 1.90 -12.88
N ALA A 4 25.25 0.95 -12.38
CA ALA A 4 24.14 0.36 -13.16
C ALA A 4 22.72 0.70 -12.64
N LYS A 5 22.58 1.33 -11.47
CA LYS A 5 21.27 1.58 -10.83
C LYS A 5 20.54 2.86 -11.28
N LYS A 6 21.10 3.67 -12.18
CA LYS A 6 20.68 5.07 -12.32
C LYS A 6 19.52 5.35 -13.29
N ASN A 7 18.86 4.35 -13.87
CA ASN A 7 17.70 4.62 -14.75
C ASN A 7 16.68 3.47 -14.94
N SER A 8 16.67 2.45 -14.08
CA SER A 8 15.67 1.36 -14.19
C SER A 8 14.30 1.82 -13.68
N ILE A 9 13.26 1.59 -14.48
CA ILE A 9 11.86 1.90 -14.11
C ILE A 9 11.42 1.03 -12.93
N VAL A 10 11.78 -0.25 -12.94
CA VAL A 10 11.60 -1.19 -11.82
C VAL A 10 12.81 -2.12 -11.78
N THR A 11 13.20 -2.55 -10.58
CA THR A 11 14.27 -3.53 -10.36
C THR A 11 13.73 -4.74 -9.61
N LEU A 12 14.06 -5.95 -10.06
CA LEU A 12 13.72 -7.19 -9.36
C LEU A 12 15.01 -7.84 -8.87
N THR A 13 15.01 -8.32 -7.62
CA THR A 13 16.13 -9.13 -7.14
C THR A 13 16.11 -10.52 -7.78
N PRO A 14 17.26 -11.22 -7.89
CA PRO A 14 17.29 -12.58 -8.42
C PRO A 14 16.34 -13.54 -7.69
N ALA A 15 16.20 -13.38 -6.36
CA ALA A 15 15.26 -14.15 -5.56
C ALA A 15 13.79 -13.86 -5.95
N ALA A 16 13.44 -12.60 -6.21
CA ALA A 16 12.10 -12.24 -6.67
C ALA A 16 11.80 -12.82 -8.06
N ILE A 17 12.75 -12.74 -9.00
CA ILE A 17 12.60 -13.31 -10.34
C ILE A 17 12.36 -14.82 -10.24
N ALA A 18 13.25 -15.55 -9.56
CA ALA A 18 13.13 -17.01 -9.42
C ALA A 18 11.78 -17.42 -8.80
N ARG A 19 11.34 -16.71 -7.76
CA ARG A 19 10.07 -17.02 -7.11
C ARG A 19 8.87 -16.77 -8.01
N ILE A 20 8.86 -15.67 -8.76
CA ILE A 20 7.77 -15.37 -9.70
C ILE A 20 7.76 -16.41 -10.82
N GLU A 21 8.91 -16.79 -11.37
CA GLU A 21 8.98 -17.82 -12.40
C GLU A 21 8.41 -19.17 -11.93
N ASP A 22 8.64 -19.53 -10.67
CA ASP A 22 8.04 -20.74 -10.10
C ASP A 22 6.51 -20.65 -9.98
N VAL A 23 5.96 -19.48 -9.62
CA VAL A 23 4.51 -19.23 -9.62
C VAL A 23 3.94 -19.33 -11.05
N LEU A 24 4.64 -18.76 -12.03
CA LEU A 24 4.21 -18.76 -13.43
C LEU A 24 4.23 -20.16 -14.04
N LYS A 25 5.14 -21.06 -13.62
CA LYS A 25 5.13 -22.47 -14.06
C LYS A 25 3.89 -23.22 -13.58
N THR A 26 3.33 -22.84 -12.43
CA THR A 26 2.16 -23.49 -11.84
C THR A 26 0.84 -22.88 -12.30
N GLU A 27 0.86 -21.66 -12.85
CA GLU A 27 -0.33 -20.93 -13.28
C GLU A 27 -0.36 -20.81 -14.81
N THR A 28 -1.26 -21.55 -15.45
CA THR A 28 -1.45 -21.47 -16.91
C THR A 28 -2.09 -20.14 -17.31
N GLY A 29 -1.66 -19.56 -18.43
CA GLY A 29 -2.28 -18.34 -18.99
C GLY A 29 -1.80 -17.03 -18.35
N VAL A 30 -0.86 -17.05 -17.42
CA VAL A 30 -0.25 -15.85 -16.84
C VAL A 30 0.88 -15.33 -17.72
N LEU A 31 0.83 -14.04 -18.05
CA LEU A 31 1.81 -13.34 -18.90
C LEU A 31 2.91 -12.66 -18.08
N GLY A 32 2.64 -12.38 -16.80
CA GLY A 32 3.58 -11.73 -15.90
C GLY A 32 2.90 -11.11 -14.69
N ILE A 33 3.48 -10.05 -14.15
CA ILE A 33 2.98 -9.34 -12.97
C ILE A 33 2.66 -7.88 -13.29
N ARG A 34 1.68 -7.29 -12.61
CA ARG A 34 1.38 -5.87 -12.65
C ARG A 34 1.70 -5.21 -11.31
N LEU A 35 2.40 -4.09 -11.37
CA LEU A 35 2.60 -3.20 -10.23
C LEU A 35 1.70 -1.99 -10.40
N LYS A 36 0.85 -1.74 -9.41
CA LYS A 36 -0.13 -0.65 -9.42
C LYS A 36 0.06 0.25 -8.20
N PHE A 37 -0.09 1.55 -8.40
CA PHE A 37 -0.19 2.51 -7.30
C PHE A 37 -1.52 2.30 -6.58
N ALA A 38 -1.46 1.99 -5.30
CA ALA A 38 -2.62 1.65 -4.47
C ALA A 38 -3.01 2.79 -3.52
N GLY A 39 -2.60 4.02 -3.84
CA GLY A 39 -2.78 5.19 -2.99
C GLY A 39 -1.53 5.50 -2.15
N LYS A 40 -1.70 6.38 -1.17
CA LYS A 40 -0.60 6.88 -0.33
C LYS A 40 -1.04 6.93 1.13
N THR A 41 -0.07 6.77 2.03
CA THR A 41 -0.18 7.31 3.38
C THR A 41 0.36 8.75 3.37
N ALA A 42 0.36 9.38 4.53
CA ALA A 42 1.01 10.67 4.74
C ALA A 42 2.49 10.66 4.37
N THR A 43 3.17 9.51 4.49
CA THR A 43 4.62 9.39 4.36
C THR A 43 5.11 8.46 3.26
N GLU A 44 4.25 7.61 2.71
CA GLU A 44 4.64 6.54 1.79
C GLU A 44 3.63 6.32 0.66
N TYR A 45 4.12 5.79 -0.46
CA TYR A 45 3.25 5.32 -1.55
C TYR A 45 3.00 3.83 -1.41
N LYS A 46 1.72 3.47 -1.49
CA LYS A 46 1.29 2.08 -1.45
C LYS A 46 1.36 1.48 -2.85
N THR A 47 1.84 0.24 -2.91
CA THR A 47 1.96 -0.51 -4.15
C THR A 47 1.20 -1.82 -4.02
N GLN A 48 0.47 -2.19 -5.06
CA GLN A 48 -0.22 -3.47 -5.17
C GLN A 48 0.42 -4.31 -6.28
N LEU A 49 0.58 -5.60 -6.01
CA LEU A 49 1.04 -6.60 -6.97
C LEU A 49 -0.14 -7.45 -7.42
N ALA A 50 -0.28 -7.68 -8.72
CA ALA A 50 -1.28 -8.58 -9.29
C ALA A 50 -0.67 -9.46 -10.38
N LEU A 51 -1.26 -10.62 -10.66
CA LEU A 51 -0.93 -11.42 -11.84
C LEU A 51 -1.67 -10.86 -13.06
N VAL A 52 -1.02 -10.88 -14.22
CA VAL A 52 -1.63 -10.51 -15.50
C VAL A 52 -1.89 -11.77 -16.30
N ARG A 53 -3.14 -12.03 -16.66
CA ARG A 53 -3.54 -13.20 -17.44
C ARG A 53 -3.91 -12.81 -18.87
N LYS A 54 -3.73 -13.73 -19.80
CA LYS A 54 -4.08 -13.55 -21.22
C LYS A 54 -5.58 -13.29 -21.44
N GLU A 55 -6.41 -13.77 -20.52
CA GLU A 55 -7.87 -13.66 -20.56
C GLU A 55 -8.38 -12.36 -19.92
N ASP A 56 -7.51 -11.57 -19.28
CA ASP A 56 -7.92 -10.30 -18.69
C ASP A 56 -8.28 -9.33 -19.82
N GLU A 57 -9.57 -8.96 -19.92
CA GLU A 57 -10.11 -8.09 -21.00
C GLU A 57 -9.35 -6.76 -21.14
N THR A 58 -8.67 -6.34 -20.07
CA THR A 58 -7.95 -5.07 -19.96
C THR A 58 -6.46 -5.24 -19.69
N ALA A 59 -5.87 -6.44 -19.80
CA ALA A 59 -4.45 -6.62 -19.54
C ALA A 59 -3.73 -7.48 -20.60
N PRO A 60 -2.56 -7.05 -21.09
CA PRO A 60 -1.89 -5.76 -20.82
C PRO A 60 -2.58 -4.58 -21.54
N CYS A 61 -2.70 -3.44 -20.85
CA CYS A 61 -3.25 -2.22 -21.46
C CYS A 61 -2.26 -1.71 -22.53
N LYS A 62 -2.76 -1.09 -23.60
CA LYS A 62 -1.89 -0.54 -24.67
C LYS A 62 -0.92 0.53 -24.19
N GLU A 63 -1.25 1.19 -23.09
CA GLU A 63 -0.47 2.29 -22.49
C GLU A 63 0.43 1.82 -21.35
N ASP A 64 0.43 0.51 -21.05
CA ASP A 64 1.28 -0.05 -20.01
C ASP A 64 2.75 0.13 -20.41
N THR A 65 3.54 0.59 -19.45
CA THR A 65 4.98 0.41 -19.51
C THR A 65 5.30 -1.05 -19.22
N VAL A 66 5.91 -1.72 -20.20
CA VAL A 66 6.31 -3.13 -20.10
C VAL A 66 7.80 -3.22 -19.80
N VAL A 67 8.15 -3.82 -18.67
CA VAL A 67 9.54 -4.04 -18.25
C VAL A 67 9.84 -5.54 -18.30
N PRO A 68 10.76 -6.01 -19.16
CA PRO A 68 11.17 -7.40 -19.19
C PRO A 68 11.87 -7.81 -17.89
N ALA A 69 11.53 -8.97 -17.33
CA ALA A 69 12.13 -9.51 -16.11
C ALA A 69 12.21 -11.05 -16.19
N GLY A 70 13.41 -11.58 -16.43
CA GLY A 70 13.59 -13.03 -16.60
C GLY A 70 12.78 -13.55 -17.79
N SER A 71 11.95 -14.57 -17.54
CA SER A 71 11.03 -15.15 -18.54
C SER A 71 9.65 -14.49 -18.62
N PHE A 72 9.41 -13.40 -17.86
CA PHE A 72 8.11 -12.73 -17.79
C PHE A 72 8.22 -11.21 -17.94
N HIS A 73 7.07 -10.54 -17.95
CA HIS A 73 7.00 -9.08 -18.02
C HIS A 73 6.40 -8.49 -16.74
N VAL A 74 6.87 -7.30 -16.40
CA VAL A 74 6.27 -6.43 -15.38
C VAL A 74 5.52 -5.32 -16.08
N TYR A 75 4.23 -5.21 -15.80
CA TYR A 75 3.33 -4.22 -16.37
C TYR A 75 3.08 -3.11 -15.34
N ILE A 76 3.12 -1.86 -15.80
CA ILE A 76 2.83 -0.68 -14.99
C ILE A 76 1.96 0.25 -15.81
N ASP A 77 0.75 0.54 -15.33
CA ASP A 77 -0.13 1.49 -16.01
C ASP A 77 0.44 2.92 -15.96
N ALA A 78 0.06 3.72 -16.96
CA ALA A 78 0.58 5.08 -17.12
C ALA A 78 0.30 5.99 -15.91
N GLU A 79 -0.81 5.77 -15.20
CA GLU A 79 -1.19 6.53 -14.00
C GLU A 79 -0.31 6.18 -12.79
N SER A 80 0.10 4.92 -12.67
CA SER A 80 0.99 4.43 -11.60
C SER A 80 2.45 4.77 -11.82
N LEU A 81 2.89 4.90 -13.08
CA LEU A 81 4.29 5.09 -13.45
C LEU A 81 5.02 6.24 -12.70
N PRO A 82 4.42 7.44 -12.50
CA PRO A 82 5.07 8.53 -11.77
C PRO A 82 5.38 8.20 -10.30
N PHE A 83 4.59 7.30 -9.69
CA PHE A 83 4.71 6.95 -8.27
C PHE A 83 5.61 5.73 -8.03
N LEU A 84 5.84 4.92 -9.06
CA LEU A 84 6.52 3.62 -8.95
C LEU A 84 7.91 3.59 -9.62
N LYS A 85 8.38 4.69 -10.20
CA LYS A 85 9.68 4.75 -10.86
C LYS A 85 10.83 4.46 -9.89
N GLY A 86 11.66 3.46 -10.19
CA GLY A 86 12.78 3.03 -9.37
C GLY A 86 12.41 2.03 -8.25
N VAL A 87 11.16 1.56 -8.20
CA VAL A 87 10.74 0.53 -7.24
C VAL A 87 11.63 -0.72 -7.35
N THR A 88 11.99 -1.26 -6.19
CA THR A 88 12.68 -2.55 -6.09
C THR A 88 11.76 -3.60 -5.49
N LEU A 89 11.53 -4.69 -6.21
CA LEU A 89 10.80 -5.86 -5.73
C LEU A 89 11.79 -6.94 -5.30
N ASN A 90 11.69 -7.35 -4.04
CA ASN A 90 12.47 -8.41 -3.45
C ASN A 90 11.58 -9.57 -3.00
N PHE A 91 12.15 -10.76 -2.88
CA PHE A 91 11.52 -11.88 -2.20
C PHE A 91 12.41 -12.26 -1.01
N VAL A 92 11.84 -12.19 0.18
CA VAL A 92 12.54 -12.49 1.43
C VAL A 92 11.98 -13.78 1.98
N GLN A 93 12.87 -14.69 2.35
CA GLN A 93 12.56 -15.93 3.03
C GLN A 93 13.38 -15.98 4.31
N GLU A 94 12.73 -15.70 5.45
CA GLU A 94 13.35 -15.63 6.78
C GLU A 94 12.60 -16.60 7.70
N GLY A 95 13.26 -17.71 8.06
CA GLY A 95 12.67 -18.77 8.87
C GLY A 95 11.43 -19.38 8.20
N HIS A 96 10.29 -19.34 8.89
CA HIS A 96 9.01 -19.85 8.39
C HIS A 96 8.20 -18.82 7.58
N GLN A 97 8.65 -17.56 7.52
CA GLN A 97 7.95 -16.50 6.79
C GLN A 97 8.62 -16.28 5.44
N SER A 98 7.81 -16.23 4.38
CA SER A 98 8.27 -15.87 3.04
C SER A 98 7.29 -14.91 2.39
N GLY A 99 7.80 -13.93 1.65
CA GLY A 99 6.96 -12.93 1.03
C GLY A 99 7.70 -11.95 0.14
N PHE A 100 6.94 -11.31 -0.73
CA PHE A 100 7.45 -10.20 -1.54
C PHE A 100 7.52 -8.93 -0.71
N ARG A 101 8.64 -8.20 -0.85
CA ARG A 101 8.82 -6.86 -0.27
C ARG A 101 9.03 -5.87 -1.41
N VAL A 102 8.26 -4.79 -1.38
CA VAL A 102 8.35 -3.70 -2.35
C VAL A 102 9.01 -2.51 -1.66
N GLU A 103 10.14 -2.07 -2.18
CA GLU A 103 10.84 -0.88 -1.73
C GLU A 103 10.61 0.23 -2.76
N ASN A 104 9.81 1.23 -2.38
CA ASN A 104 9.56 2.39 -3.23
C ASN A 104 10.49 3.54 -2.82
N PRO A 105 11.43 3.99 -3.68
CA PRO A 105 12.29 5.13 -3.37
C PRO A 105 11.53 6.47 -3.41
N ASN A 106 10.34 6.49 -4.01
CA ASN A 106 9.51 7.69 -4.08
C ASN A 106 8.67 7.83 -2.82
N LYS A 107 8.48 9.08 -2.39
CA LYS A 107 7.63 9.43 -1.25
C LYS A 107 6.73 10.60 -1.61
N PRO A 108 5.59 10.77 -0.91
CA PRO A 108 4.83 12.01 -0.94
C PRO A 108 5.75 13.21 -0.69
N ASN A 109 5.55 14.30 -1.43
CA ASN A 109 6.26 15.55 -1.17
C ASN A 109 5.70 16.20 0.09
N ILE A 110 6.41 16.09 1.21
CA ILE A 110 5.98 16.56 2.53
C ILE A 110 6.73 17.85 2.86
N GLN A 111 6.00 18.95 2.94
CA GLN A 111 6.57 20.25 3.33
C GLN A 111 6.38 20.55 4.83
N ASP A 112 5.32 20.00 5.44
CA ASP A 112 4.96 20.27 6.82
C ASP A 112 5.63 19.24 7.77
N PRO A 113 6.53 19.67 8.68
CA PRO A 113 7.14 18.79 9.67
C PRO A 113 6.13 18.14 10.62
N MET A 114 4.93 18.70 10.77
CA MET A 114 3.85 18.15 11.58
C MET A 114 3.42 16.77 11.09
N VAL A 115 3.50 16.52 9.78
CA VAL A 115 3.17 15.22 9.16
C VAL A 115 3.99 14.09 9.79
N TYR A 116 5.31 14.28 9.97
CA TYR A 116 6.16 13.26 10.58
C TYR A 116 5.86 13.06 12.07
N LYS A 117 5.51 14.13 12.80
CA LYS A 117 5.16 14.03 14.22
C LYS A 117 3.85 13.26 14.41
N LEU A 118 2.85 13.56 13.59
CA LEU A 118 1.58 12.84 13.62
C LEU A 118 1.73 11.41 13.12
N GLN A 119 2.46 11.16 12.03
CA GLN A 119 2.73 9.80 11.58
C GLN A 119 3.38 8.97 12.69
N LYS A 120 4.44 9.50 13.32
CA LYS A 120 5.10 8.83 14.45
C LYS A 120 4.14 8.56 15.61
N PHE A 121 3.25 9.50 15.93
CA PHE A 121 2.24 9.31 16.96
C PHE A 121 1.22 8.22 16.60
N PHE A 122 0.80 8.16 15.33
CA PHE A 122 -0.07 7.08 14.85
C PHE A 122 0.61 5.72 14.98
N ASP A 123 1.89 5.62 14.65
CA ASP A 123 2.65 4.37 14.68
C ASP A 123 3.00 3.91 16.09
N GLU A 124 3.35 4.83 17.00
CA GLU A 124 3.88 4.51 18.32
C GLU A 124 2.84 4.57 19.45
N ALA A 125 1.72 5.28 19.26
CA ALA A 125 0.69 5.42 20.29
C ALA A 125 -0.67 4.89 19.83
N ILE A 126 -1.18 5.36 18.68
CA ILE A 126 -2.55 5.03 18.26
C ILE A 126 -2.66 3.58 17.82
N ASN A 127 -1.90 3.15 16.82
CA ASN A 127 -1.97 1.79 16.29
C ASN A 127 -1.73 0.71 17.37
N PRO A 128 -0.74 0.86 18.27
CA PRO A 128 -0.59 -0.05 19.40
C PRO A 128 -1.82 -0.14 20.31
N SER A 129 -2.51 0.97 20.56
CA SER A 129 -3.70 1.00 21.43
C SER A 129 -4.92 0.28 20.84
N ILE A 130 -5.08 0.29 19.52
CA ILE A 130 -6.22 -0.32 18.83
C ILE A 130 -5.93 -1.72 18.28
N ALA A 131 -4.66 -2.11 18.18
CA ALA A 131 -4.23 -3.41 17.69
C ALA A 131 -4.83 -4.58 18.49
N SER A 132 -5.05 -4.43 19.80
CA SER A 132 -5.70 -5.45 20.65
C SER A 132 -7.14 -5.75 20.24
N HIS A 133 -7.78 -4.85 19.49
CA HIS A 133 -9.10 -5.04 18.89
C HIS A 133 -9.02 -5.53 17.44
N GLY A 134 -7.83 -5.90 16.96
CA GLY A 134 -7.59 -6.37 15.60
C GLY A 134 -7.74 -5.27 14.54
N GLY A 135 -7.72 -4.00 14.95
CA GLY A 135 -7.88 -2.85 14.06
C GLY A 135 -6.56 -2.11 13.80
N PHE A 136 -6.56 -1.27 12.76
CA PHE A 136 -5.49 -0.34 12.48
C PHE A 136 -6.06 0.96 11.89
N ILE A 137 -5.26 2.03 11.96
CA ILE A 137 -5.56 3.33 11.38
C ILE A 137 -4.32 3.89 10.68
N GLU A 138 -4.55 4.44 9.50
CA GLU A 138 -3.54 5.04 8.65
C GLU A 138 -3.82 6.52 8.47
N LEU A 139 -2.81 7.34 8.71
CA LEU A 139 -2.84 8.75 8.34
C LEU A 139 -2.60 8.85 6.83
N LEU A 140 -3.56 9.40 6.09
CA LEU A 140 -3.47 9.57 4.64
C LEU A 140 -2.87 10.92 4.27
N GLU A 141 -3.37 11.98 4.90
CA GLU A 141 -2.91 13.35 4.69
C GLU A 141 -3.42 14.31 5.76
N ILE A 142 -2.85 15.52 5.75
CA ILE A 142 -3.24 16.64 6.61
C ILE A 142 -3.63 17.80 5.70
N ARG A 143 -4.81 18.38 5.93
CA ARG A 143 -5.25 19.61 5.25
C ARG A 143 -5.65 20.64 6.30
N GLY A 144 -4.79 21.63 6.52
CA GLY A 144 -4.98 22.60 7.60
C GLY A 144 -4.95 21.91 8.97
N ASP A 145 -6.03 22.05 9.74
CA ASP A 145 -6.24 21.43 11.06
C ASP A 145 -7.04 20.12 11.00
N THR A 146 -7.22 19.55 9.80
CA THR A 146 -8.00 18.34 9.54
C THR A 146 -7.11 17.18 9.13
N LEU A 147 -7.22 16.04 9.84
CA LEU A 147 -6.58 14.78 9.48
C LEU A 147 -7.52 13.93 8.62
N TYR A 148 -6.99 13.34 7.55
CA TYR A 148 -7.69 12.35 6.75
C TYR A 148 -7.09 10.98 7.06
N VAL A 149 -7.93 10.04 7.45
CA VAL A 149 -7.52 8.72 7.90
C VAL A 149 -8.25 7.62 7.15
N HIS A 150 -7.63 6.44 7.14
CA HIS A 150 -8.25 5.19 6.73
C HIS A 150 -8.16 4.18 7.87
N MET A 151 -9.23 3.45 8.12
CA MET A 151 -9.36 2.49 9.21
C MET A 151 -9.57 1.10 8.62
N GLY A 152 -8.91 0.09 9.17
CA GLY A 152 -9.02 -1.28 8.69
C GLY A 152 -9.06 -2.32 9.81
N GLY A 153 -9.31 -3.58 9.44
CA GLY A 153 -9.46 -4.69 10.39
C GLY A 153 -10.69 -4.52 11.28
N GLY A 154 -10.54 -4.77 12.58
CA GLY A 154 -11.60 -4.57 13.58
C GLY A 154 -12.18 -3.14 13.60
N CYS A 155 -11.42 -2.14 13.16
CA CYS A 155 -11.87 -0.76 13.02
C CYS A 155 -12.80 -0.52 11.82
N GLN A 156 -12.76 -1.36 10.78
CA GLN A 156 -13.72 -1.34 9.67
C GLN A 156 -14.99 -2.14 9.98
N GLY A 157 -15.00 -2.94 11.06
CA GLY A 157 -16.04 -3.92 11.41
C GLY A 157 -17.29 -3.36 12.12
N CYS A 158 -17.83 -4.07 13.12
CA CYS A 158 -19.15 -3.78 13.71
C CYS A 158 -19.33 -2.32 14.20
N ALA A 159 -20.44 -1.68 13.80
CA ALA A 159 -20.77 -0.27 14.03
C ALA A 159 -20.62 0.23 15.48
N GLN A 160 -20.90 -0.64 16.46
CA GLN A 160 -20.81 -0.26 17.87
C GLN A 160 -19.35 -0.16 18.38
N SER A 161 -18.44 -0.96 17.82
CA SER A 161 -17.00 -0.90 18.12
C SER A 161 -16.33 0.27 17.39
N GLN A 162 -16.85 0.65 16.22
CA GLN A 162 -16.31 1.77 15.43
C GLN A 162 -16.43 3.11 16.18
N LEU A 163 -17.59 3.40 16.79
CA LEU A 163 -17.83 4.69 17.45
C LEU A 163 -16.89 4.91 18.63
N THR A 164 -16.72 3.90 19.48
CA THR A 164 -15.86 3.99 20.68
C THR A 164 -14.38 4.05 20.32
N LEU A 165 -13.94 3.27 19.32
CA LEU A 165 -12.57 3.33 18.81
C LEU A 165 -12.27 4.71 18.21
N ARG A 166 -13.18 5.25 17.39
CA ARG A 166 -13.04 6.60 16.81
C ARG A 166 -12.94 7.68 17.88
N GLN A 167 -13.82 7.65 18.88
CA GLN A 167 -13.77 8.61 19.99
C GLN A 167 -12.47 8.51 20.79
N GLY A 168 -11.96 7.30 21.01
CA GLY A 168 -10.66 7.09 21.66
C GLY A 168 -9.51 7.70 20.86
N VAL A 169 -9.48 7.45 19.55
CA VAL A 169 -8.49 8.02 18.62
C VAL A 169 -8.57 9.55 18.61
N GLU A 170 -9.76 10.12 18.43
CA GLU A 170 -9.99 11.57 18.42
C GLU A 170 -9.50 12.22 19.72
N LYS A 171 -9.84 11.63 20.88
CA LYS A 171 -9.39 12.12 22.18
C LYS A 171 -7.86 12.14 22.28
N MET A 172 -7.20 11.02 21.95
CA MET A 172 -5.74 10.93 22.00
C MET A 172 -5.07 11.95 21.08
N VAL A 173 -5.59 12.13 19.86
CA VAL A 173 -5.06 13.10 18.90
C VAL A 173 -5.25 14.53 19.39
N PHE A 174 -6.44 14.91 19.84
CA PHE A 174 -6.71 16.29 20.27
C PHE A 174 -5.97 16.66 21.56
N GLU A 175 -5.75 15.70 22.46
CA GLU A 175 -4.92 15.89 23.66
C GLU A 175 -3.44 16.09 23.29
N ALA A 176 -2.89 15.28 22.39
CA ALA A 176 -1.49 15.36 21.99
C ALA A 176 -1.19 16.50 20.99
N PHE A 177 -2.18 16.88 20.17
CA PHE A 177 -2.07 17.87 19.11
C PHE A 177 -3.25 18.86 19.16
N PRO A 178 -3.23 19.87 20.06
CA PRO A 178 -4.33 20.81 20.24
C PRO A 178 -4.68 21.68 19.02
N ASN A 179 -3.80 21.73 18.02
CA ASN A 179 -4.02 22.45 16.78
C ASN A 179 -4.86 21.66 15.76
N ILE A 180 -5.07 20.36 15.98
CA ILE A 180 -5.95 19.54 15.15
C ILE A 180 -7.37 19.68 15.66
N ARG A 181 -8.30 20.01 14.75
CA ARG A 181 -9.72 20.24 15.08
C ARG A 181 -10.64 19.16 14.57
N GLN A 182 -10.21 18.39 13.57
CA GLN A 182 -11.07 17.41 12.93
C GLN A 182 -10.29 16.19 12.44
N ILE A 183 -10.94 15.03 12.50
CA ILE A 183 -10.49 13.80 11.87
C ILE A 183 -11.61 13.34 10.94
N ILE A 184 -11.29 13.12 9.67
CA ILE A 184 -12.19 12.61 8.64
C ILE A 184 -11.75 11.20 8.28
N ASP A 185 -12.63 10.25 8.54
CA ASP A 185 -12.47 8.86 8.13
C ASP A 185 -12.98 8.67 6.69
N THR A 186 -12.10 8.18 5.82
CA THR A 186 -12.36 7.96 4.39
C THR A 186 -12.73 6.51 4.05
N THR A 187 -12.85 5.66 5.06
CA THR A 187 -13.09 4.22 4.92
C THR A 187 -14.50 3.92 4.44
N ASP A 188 -14.62 3.00 3.48
CA ASP A 188 -15.89 2.35 3.19
C ASP A 188 -16.18 1.27 4.25
N HIS A 189 -16.93 1.68 5.27
CA HIS A 189 -17.37 0.81 6.37
C HIS A 189 -18.47 -0.18 5.94
N ALA A 190 -19.15 0.07 4.82
CA ALA A 190 -20.15 -0.87 4.30
C ALA A 190 -19.48 -2.07 3.61
N ALA A 191 -18.29 -1.87 3.02
CA ALA A 191 -17.52 -2.92 2.38
C ALA A 191 -16.92 -3.97 3.34
N GLY A 192 -16.94 -3.72 4.66
CA GLY A 192 -16.37 -4.60 5.71
C GLY A 192 -17.02 -6.00 5.84
N LYS A 193 -18.10 -6.28 5.11
CA LYS A 193 -18.62 -7.65 4.91
C LYS A 193 -17.94 -8.31 3.70
N ASN A 194 -16.63 -8.53 3.76
CA ASN A 194 -15.84 -9.34 2.82
C ASN A 194 -16.09 -9.04 1.31
N PRO A 195 -15.41 -8.06 0.70
CA PRO A 195 -15.66 -7.66 -0.69
C PRO A 195 -14.88 -8.50 -1.73
N TYR A 196 -14.17 -9.57 -1.33
CA TYR A 196 -13.42 -10.39 -2.29
C TYR A 196 -14.30 -11.17 -3.30
N TYR A 197 -15.63 -11.11 -3.19
CA TYR A 197 -16.57 -11.58 -4.19
C TYR A 197 -17.85 -10.75 -4.22
N GLN A 198 -17.87 -9.65 -4.94
CA GLN A 198 -19.12 -9.23 -5.61
C GLN A 198 -18.82 -8.89 -7.07
N LYS A 199 -19.05 -9.90 -7.92
CA LYS A 199 -19.27 -9.70 -9.35
C LYS A 199 -20.54 -8.87 -9.52
N HIS A 200 -20.45 -7.76 -10.23
CA HIS A 200 -21.54 -7.27 -11.06
C HIS A 200 -21.09 -7.37 -12.51
#